data_AF-A0A6A7BTX0-F1
#
_entry.id   AF-A0A6A7BTX0-F1
#
_cell.length_a   1.000
_cell.length_b   1.000
_cell.length_c   1.000
_cell.angle_alpha   90.00
_cell.angle_beta   90.00
_cell.angle_gamma   90.00
#
_symmetry.space_group_name_H-M   'P 1'
#
loop_
_entity.id
_entity.type
_entity.pdbx_description
1 polymer ?
#
loop_
_entity_poly.entity_id
_entity_poly.type
_entity_poly.pdbx_seq_one_letter_code
_entity_poly.pdbx_strand_id
1 'polypeptide(L)'
;MQPGGEGCRPVTPCVSDVATEGDSVADLRSRLIGTWKLESYIAYPTPESTIQRPTYPMTRNVTGFILYTPDGYMAAQMLIPGQRPFKRAEAKPTDAKSPAGPGTTADLEAQWAEACKRFFCYSGPYYITREGDGECLRHTFQVCSLPGWIGNIQVRTHRFEEDGQVLVLGSEGPTEIKGDQRKTVLKWRRARDNRNGVPPPPMPSIKISGPGET
;
A
#
# COMPACT_ATOMS: atom_id res chain seq x y z
N MET A 1 24.83 -9.87 -13.08
CA MET A 1 24.77 -9.38 -14.47
C MET A 1 23.73 -8.28 -14.50
N GLN A 2 24.17 -7.01 -14.44
CA GLN A 2 23.30 -5.83 -14.49
C GLN A 2 23.06 -5.44 -15.95
N PRO A 3 21.86 -4.95 -16.32
CA PRO A 3 21.71 -3.83 -17.23
C PRO A 3 21.53 -2.56 -16.36
N GLY A 4 22.25 -1.47 -16.57
CA GLY A 4 22.38 -0.73 -17.82
C GLY A 4 21.58 0.56 -17.62
N GLY A 5 22.28 1.69 -17.48
CA GLY A 5 21.66 2.99 -17.24
C GLY A 5 20.73 3.39 -18.39
N GLU A 6 19.55 3.88 -18.05
CA GLU A 6 18.64 4.48 -19.01
C GLU A 6 18.39 5.94 -18.64
N GLY A 7 18.69 6.80 -19.61
CA GLY A 7 18.52 8.24 -19.51
C GLY A 7 17.06 8.66 -19.38
N CYS A 8 16.92 9.96 -19.10
CA CYS A 8 15.66 10.69 -18.99
C CYS A 8 14.69 10.31 -20.13
N ARG A 9 13.70 9.47 -19.83
CA ARG A 9 12.61 9.14 -20.75
C ARG A 9 11.56 10.26 -20.68
N PRO A 10 10.93 10.64 -21.80
CA PRO A 10 9.91 11.70 -21.80
C PRO A 10 8.71 11.27 -20.95
N VAL A 11 8.31 12.16 -20.04
CA VAL A 11 7.17 11.97 -19.12
C VAL A 11 5.88 12.05 -19.94
N THR A 12 5.03 11.02 -19.84
CA THR A 12 3.72 11.03 -20.49
C THR A 12 2.77 11.85 -19.61
N PRO A 13 2.07 12.88 -20.14
CA PRO A 13 1.25 13.75 -19.31
C PRO A 13 0.10 12.97 -18.63
N CYS A 14 -0.09 13.22 -17.34
CA CYS A 14 -1.22 12.71 -16.58
C CYS A 14 -2.54 13.28 -17.14
N VAL A 15 -3.35 12.44 -17.76
CA VAL A 15 -4.65 12.85 -18.30
C VAL A 15 -5.70 12.75 -17.19
N SER A 16 -6.31 13.86 -16.82
CA SER A 16 -7.50 13.93 -15.96
C SER A 16 -8.69 14.46 -16.78
N ASP A 17 -9.87 13.85 -16.58
CA ASP A 17 -11.11 14.27 -17.23
C ASP A 17 -11.51 15.71 -16.88
N VAL A 18 -12.14 16.37 -17.86
CA VAL A 18 -12.55 17.79 -17.86
C VAL A 18 -13.51 18.09 -16.70
N ALA A 19 -13.16 19.08 -15.88
CA ALA A 19 -14.02 19.62 -14.85
C ALA A 19 -15.04 20.61 -15.43
N THR A 20 -16.32 20.43 -15.12
CA THR A 20 -17.39 21.41 -15.33
C THR A 20 -17.29 22.53 -14.30
N GLU A 21 -17.40 23.79 -14.75
CA GLU A 21 -17.39 25.01 -13.93
C GLU A 21 -18.56 25.03 -12.93
N GLY A 22 -18.30 25.30 -11.65
CA GLY A 22 -19.37 25.67 -10.72
C GLY A 22 -19.19 25.38 -9.23
N ASP A 23 -18.18 24.64 -8.78
CA ASP A 23 -17.87 24.48 -7.36
C ASP A 23 -16.55 25.17 -7.04
N SER A 24 -16.43 25.84 -5.89
CA SER A 24 -15.13 26.32 -5.41
C SER A 24 -14.22 25.10 -5.25
N VAL A 25 -13.38 24.85 -6.26
CA VAL A 25 -12.57 23.63 -6.33
C VAL A 25 -11.54 23.71 -5.21
N ALA A 26 -11.81 22.99 -4.13
CA ALA A 26 -10.84 22.79 -3.07
C ALA A 26 -9.56 22.21 -3.70
N ASP A 27 -8.45 22.92 -3.55
CA ASP A 27 -7.12 22.53 -4.03
C ASP A 27 -6.84 21.06 -3.66
N LEU A 28 -6.22 20.30 -4.57
CA LEU A 28 -6.00 18.86 -4.37
C LEU A 28 -5.36 18.54 -3.02
N ARG A 29 -4.44 19.38 -2.54
CA ARG A 29 -3.82 19.22 -1.22
C ARG A 29 -4.87 19.20 -0.12
N SER A 30 -5.77 20.18 -0.13
CA SER A 30 -6.84 20.31 0.87
C SER A 30 -7.76 19.08 0.89
N ARG A 31 -8.02 18.49 -0.29
CA ARG A 31 -8.84 17.28 -0.41
C ARG A 31 -8.13 16.02 0.06
N LEU A 32 -6.82 15.91 -0.17
CA LEU A 32 -6.01 14.75 0.22
C LEU A 32 -5.80 14.68 1.73
N ILE A 33 -5.61 15.81 2.41
CA ILE A 33 -5.33 15.87 3.84
C ILE A 33 -6.34 15.03 4.64
N GLY A 34 -5.79 14.18 5.52
CA GLY A 34 -6.54 13.29 6.38
C GLY A 34 -6.09 11.83 6.30
N THR A 35 -6.92 10.95 6.86
CA THR A 35 -6.66 9.52 6.93
C THR A 35 -7.61 8.77 6.04
N TRP A 36 -7.07 7.83 5.26
CA TRP A 36 -7.82 7.01 4.32
C TRP A 36 -7.51 5.54 4.55
N LYS A 37 -8.55 4.72 4.67
CA LYS A 37 -8.48 3.27 4.87
C LYS A 37 -8.56 2.55 3.53
N LEU A 38 -7.69 1.57 3.31
CA LEU A 38 -7.70 0.78 2.07
C LEU A 38 -9.00 -0.04 1.95
N GLU A 39 -9.65 0.07 0.80
CA GLU A 39 -10.76 -0.81 0.41
C GLU A 39 -10.30 -1.92 -0.52
N SER A 40 -9.41 -1.61 -1.46
CA SER A 40 -8.93 -2.59 -2.43
C SER A 40 -7.60 -2.19 -3.04
N TYR A 41 -6.82 -3.21 -3.42
CA TYR A 41 -5.64 -3.09 -4.27
C TYR A 41 -5.73 -4.13 -5.40
N ILE A 42 -6.00 -3.65 -6.60
CA ILE A 42 -6.27 -4.47 -7.78
C ILE A 42 -5.26 -4.12 -8.89
N ALA A 43 -4.78 -5.13 -9.59
CA ALA A 43 -3.95 -4.98 -10.77
C ALA A 43 -4.66 -5.54 -12.01
N TYR A 44 -5.07 -4.64 -12.89
CA TYR A 44 -5.77 -4.98 -14.14
C TYR A 44 -4.76 -5.34 -15.23
N PRO A 45 -5.09 -6.33 -16.08
CA PRO A 45 -4.21 -6.73 -17.18
C PRO A 45 -4.08 -5.62 -18.22
N THR A 46 -2.94 -5.58 -18.90
CA THR A 46 -2.76 -4.87 -20.18
C THR A 46 -2.88 -5.86 -21.34
N PRO A 47 -2.91 -5.40 -22.61
CA PRO A 47 -2.89 -6.30 -23.76
C PRO A 47 -1.69 -7.27 -23.77
N GLU A 48 -0.56 -6.85 -23.19
CA GLU A 48 0.67 -7.64 -23.08
C GLU A 48 0.64 -8.65 -21.92
N SER A 49 -0.36 -8.57 -21.04
CA SER A 49 -0.41 -9.45 -19.88
C SER A 49 -0.61 -10.91 -20.24
N THR A 50 0.19 -11.79 -19.65
CA THR A 50 0.02 -13.24 -19.82
C THR A 50 -1.33 -13.72 -19.27
N ILE A 51 -1.78 -13.12 -18.17
CA ILE A 51 -3.04 -13.46 -17.52
C ILE A 51 -4.05 -12.34 -17.74
N GLN A 52 -5.02 -12.56 -18.63
CA GLN A 52 -6.08 -11.61 -19.02
C GLN A 52 -7.23 -11.52 -18.00
N ARG A 53 -6.89 -11.41 -16.71
CA ARG A 53 -7.85 -11.13 -15.62
C ARG A 53 -7.21 -10.27 -14.53
N PRO A 54 -8.01 -9.57 -13.70
CA PRO A 54 -7.48 -8.85 -12.55
C PRO A 54 -6.77 -9.76 -11.56
N THR A 55 -5.68 -9.26 -10.98
CA THR A 55 -4.94 -9.91 -9.89
C THR A 55 -4.90 -9.01 -8.66
N TYR A 56 -4.51 -9.59 -7.53
CA TYR A 56 -4.51 -8.92 -6.22
C TYR A 56 -3.09 -8.96 -5.67
N PRO A 57 -2.29 -7.90 -5.88
CA PRO A 57 -0.85 -7.93 -5.55
C PRO A 57 -0.59 -8.26 -4.07
N MET A 58 -1.49 -7.85 -3.18
CA MET A 58 -1.46 -8.16 -1.74
C MET A 58 -2.68 -8.97 -1.28
N THR A 59 -3.19 -9.90 -2.09
CA THR A 59 -4.44 -10.65 -1.82
C THR A 59 -5.69 -9.75 -1.78
N ARG A 60 -6.88 -10.38 -1.75
CA ARG A 60 -8.16 -9.67 -1.67
C ARG A 60 -8.43 -9.04 -0.30
N ASN A 61 -7.72 -9.50 0.74
CA ASN A 61 -7.98 -9.12 2.12
C ASN A 61 -6.98 -8.09 2.66
N VAL A 62 -6.15 -7.49 1.79
CA VAL A 62 -5.21 -6.45 2.21
C VAL A 62 -5.96 -5.33 2.91
N THR A 63 -5.38 -4.86 4.01
CA THR A 63 -5.88 -3.71 4.76
C THR A 63 -4.76 -2.70 4.95
N GLY A 64 -5.09 -1.47 5.27
CA GLY A 64 -4.07 -0.44 5.39
C GLY A 64 -4.63 0.94 5.58
N PHE A 65 -3.72 1.87 5.79
CA PHE A 65 -3.99 3.30 5.79
C PHE A 65 -3.02 4.04 4.88
N ILE A 66 -3.52 5.11 4.27
CA ILE A 66 -2.69 6.18 3.74
C ILE A 66 -3.08 7.47 4.44
N LEU A 67 -2.09 8.20 4.94
CA LEU A 67 -2.26 9.46 5.64
C LEU A 67 -1.58 10.56 4.83
N TYR A 68 -2.26 11.68 4.68
CA TYR A 68 -1.70 12.92 4.16
C TYR A 68 -1.78 13.98 5.23
N THR A 69 -0.65 14.57 5.57
CA THR A 69 -0.56 15.59 6.60
C THR A 69 -0.57 17.00 5.99
N PRO A 70 -1.03 18.01 6.74
CA PRO A 70 -1.06 19.40 6.26
C PRO A 70 0.32 19.98 5.92
N ASP A 71 1.37 19.54 6.62
CA ASP A 71 2.76 19.94 6.43
C ASP A 71 3.46 19.26 5.25
N GLY A 72 2.73 18.49 4.44
CA GLY A 72 3.22 17.99 3.15
C GLY A 72 3.91 16.64 3.19
N TYR A 73 3.67 15.85 4.23
CA TYR A 73 4.14 14.47 4.32
C TYR A 73 3.00 13.47 4.13
N MET A 74 3.38 12.26 3.74
CA MET A 74 2.46 11.15 3.60
C MET A 74 3.08 9.85 4.09
N ALA A 75 2.21 8.93 4.51
CA ALA A 75 2.60 7.58 4.88
C ALA A 75 1.54 6.60 4.39
N ALA A 76 1.95 5.61 3.61
CA ALA A 76 1.11 4.49 3.18
C ALA A 76 1.60 3.21 3.84
N GLN A 77 0.67 2.41 4.35
CA GLN A 77 0.95 1.15 5.03
C GLN A 77 -0.14 0.15 4.68
N MET A 78 0.28 -1.02 4.20
CA MET A 78 -0.57 -2.09 3.72
C MET A 78 -0.12 -3.41 4.33
N LEU A 79 -1.08 -4.19 4.82
CA LEU A 79 -0.86 -5.43 5.55
C LEU A 79 -1.75 -6.52 4.98
N ILE A 80 -1.15 -7.66 4.65
CA ILE A 80 -1.87 -8.91 4.40
C ILE A 80 -2.21 -9.51 5.78
N PRO A 81 -3.49 -9.62 6.16
CA PRO A 81 -3.88 -10.12 7.48
C PRO A 81 -3.60 -11.61 7.65
N GLY A 82 -3.75 -12.08 8.91
CA GLY A 82 -3.65 -13.49 9.27
C GLY A 82 -2.25 -13.95 9.71
N GLN A 83 -1.32 -13.03 9.97
CA GLN A 83 -0.07 -13.39 10.63
C GLN A 83 -0.35 -14.09 11.96
N ARG A 84 0.26 -15.26 12.18
CA ARG A 84 0.14 -15.97 13.45
C ARG A 84 0.83 -15.15 14.55
N PRO A 85 0.30 -15.11 15.78
CA PRO A 85 1.01 -14.52 16.91
C PRO A 85 2.40 -15.11 17.02
N PHE A 86 3.38 -14.27 17.37
CA PHE A 86 4.72 -14.74 17.66
C PHE A 86 4.63 -15.76 18.79
N LYS A 87 5.20 -16.95 18.56
CA LYS A 87 5.39 -17.93 19.61
C LYS A 87 6.33 -17.32 20.63
N ARG A 88 5.78 -16.79 21.72
CA ARG A 88 6.58 -16.40 22.87
C ARG A 88 7.13 -17.70 23.45
N ALA A 89 8.44 -17.77 23.72
CA ALA A 89 8.96 -18.86 24.52
C ALA A 89 8.25 -18.78 25.87
N GLU A 90 7.29 -19.66 26.12
CA GLU A 90 6.80 -19.88 27.48
C GLU A 90 7.96 -20.52 28.23
N ALA A 91 8.74 -19.69 28.92
CA ALA A 91 9.76 -20.17 29.84
C ALA A 91 9.04 -20.87 31.00
N LYS A 92 8.74 -22.16 30.86
CA LYS A 92 8.67 -23.05 32.03
C LYS A 92 10.11 -23.47 32.34
N PRO A 93 10.68 -23.04 33.47
CA PRO A 93 11.99 -23.48 33.90
C PRO A 93 11.85 -24.86 34.55
N THR A 94 11.72 -25.92 33.76
CA THR A 94 11.91 -27.28 34.27
C THR A 94 12.50 -28.13 33.16
N ASP A 95 13.63 -28.75 33.48
CA ASP A 95 14.36 -29.77 32.71
C ASP A 95 15.39 -29.24 31.71
N ALA A 96 16.58 -28.95 32.24
CA ALA A 96 17.82 -28.59 31.55
C ALA A 96 18.42 -29.72 30.66
N LYS A 97 17.60 -30.51 29.97
CA LYS A 97 18.06 -31.63 29.10
C LYS A 97 17.34 -31.74 27.75
N SER A 98 16.88 -30.63 27.18
CA SER A 98 16.61 -30.55 25.74
C SER A 98 17.59 -29.57 25.10
N PRO A 99 18.47 -29.99 24.17
CA PRO A 99 19.37 -29.07 23.45
C PRO A 99 18.61 -28.11 22.53
N ALA A 100 17.31 -28.34 22.32
CA ALA A 100 16.37 -27.41 21.72
C ALA A 100 15.40 -26.93 22.80
N GLY A 101 15.71 -25.79 23.43
CA GLY A 101 14.80 -25.05 24.31
C GLY A 101 13.60 -24.45 23.55
N PRO A 102 12.65 -23.80 24.25
CA PRO A 102 11.47 -23.23 23.62
C PRO A 102 11.83 -22.12 22.64
N GLY A 103 11.58 -22.37 21.35
CA GLY A 103 11.74 -21.44 20.22
C GLY A 103 13.20 -21.16 19.87
N THR A 104 13.73 -21.80 18.84
CA THR A 104 15.09 -21.48 18.37
C THR A 104 15.13 -20.06 17.81
N THR A 105 16.29 -19.38 17.83
CA THR A 105 16.47 -18.09 17.15
C THR A 105 16.04 -18.15 15.68
N ALA A 106 16.27 -19.29 15.01
CA ALA A 106 15.85 -19.53 13.64
C ALA A 106 14.31 -19.50 13.47
N ASP A 107 13.56 -20.08 14.41
CA ASP A 107 12.08 -20.02 14.39
C ASP A 107 11.58 -18.59 14.56
N LEU A 108 12.26 -17.79 15.38
CA LEU A 108 11.92 -16.39 15.60
C LEU A 108 12.22 -15.55 14.35
N GLU A 109 13.38 -15.73 13.73
CA GLU A 109 13.75 -15.07 12.47
C GLU A 109 12.76 -15.41 11.34
N ALA A 110 12.34 -16.67 11.23
CA ALA A 110 11.34 -17.07 10.24
C ALA A 110 9.98 -16.37 10.47
N GLN A 111 9.58 -16.17 11.73
CA GLN A 111 8.35 -15.45 12.07
C GLN A 111 8.44 -13.95 11.72
N TRP A 112 9.60 -13.33 11.98
CA TRP A 112 9.86 -11.94 11.58
C TRP A 112 9.88 -11.77 10.06
N ALA A 113 10.54 -12.68 9.34
CA ALA A 113 10.58 -12.66 7.88
C ALA A 113 9.18 -12.79 7.28
N GLU A 114 8.33 -13.66 7.83
CA GLU A 114 6.94 -13.80 7.38
C GLU A 114 6.10 -12.56 7.69
N ALA A 115 6.25 -11.97 8.87
CA ALA A 115 5.57 -10.72 9.21
C ALA A 115 5.97 -9.57 8.25
N CYS A 116 7.26 -9.47 7.93
CA CYS A 116 7.80 -8.47 7.00
C CYS A 116 7.28 -8.68 5.57
N LYS A 117 7.25 -9.92 5.06
CA LYS A 117 6.72 -10.25 3.71
C LYS A 117 5.25 -9.86 3.52
N ARG A 118 4.48 -9.78 4.61
CA ARG A 118 3.06 -9.41 4.60
C ARG A 118 2.82 -7.90 4.67
N PHE A 119 3.86 -7.12 4.93
CA PHE A 119 3.76 -5.68 5.18
C PHE A 119 4.51 -4.88 4.13
N PHE A 120 3.80 -3.94 3.51
CA PHE A 120 4.39 -2.96 2.62
C PHE A 120 4.08 -1.58 3.13
N CYS A 121 5.12 -0.81 3.45
CA CYS A 121 4.97 0.57 3.89
C CYS A 121 5.99 1.49 3.23
N TYR A 122 5.60 2.74 3.07
CA TYR A 122 6.49 3.82 2.70
C TYR A 122 5.97 5.15 3.22
N SER A 123 6.88 6.09 3.45
CA SER A 123 6.54 7.44 3.87
C SER A 123 7.59 8.45 3.41
N GLY A 124 7.19 9.71 3.32
CA GLY A 124 8.04 10.82 2.92
C GLY A 124 7.21 12.01 2.47
N PRO A 125 7.84 13.04 1.89
CA PRO A 125 7.12 14.19 1.38
C PRO A 125 6.26 13.82 0.17
N TYR A 126 5.15 14.54 -0.01
CA TYR A 126 4.39 14.51 -1.25
C TYR A 126 4.32 15.88 -1.90
N TYR A 127 4.35 15.86 -3.23
CA TYR A 127 4.30 17.06 -4.06
C TYR A 127 3.13 16.95 -5.02
N ILE A 128 2.49 18.08 -5.27
CA ILE A 128 1.50 18.24 -6.33
C ILE A 128 2.15 19.17 -7.33
N THR A 129 2.31 18.71 -8.56
CA THR A 129 2.80 19.54 -9.65
C THR A 129 1.75 19.60 -10.74
N ARG A 130 1.81 20.65 -11.56
CA ARG A 130 0.96 20.79 -12.73
C ARG A 130 1.74 20.33 -13.95
N GLU A 131 1.17 19.41 -14.72
CA GLU A 131 1.77 18.88 -15.95
C GLU A 131 0.71 18.90 -17.04
N GLY A 132 0.88 19.75 -18.05
CA GLY A 132 -0.17 20.08 -19.00
C GLY A 132 -1.39 20.68 -18.29
N ASP A 133 -2.58 20.13 -18.56
CA ASP A 133 -3.84 20.60 -17.99
C ASP A 133 -4.19 19.93 -16.64
N GLY A 134 -3.42 18.91 -16.23
CA GLY A 134 -3.70 18.09 -15.05
C GLY A 134 -2.80 18.37 -13.86
N GLU A 135 -3.29 18.01 -12.67
CA GLU A 135 -2.49 17.89 -11.45
C GLU A 135 -1.90 16.49 -11.33
N CYS A 136 -0.69 16.41 -10.79
CA CYS A 136 0.03 15.16 -10.70
C CYS A 136 0.63 14.99 -9.30
N LEU A 137 0.24 13.90 -8.63
CA LEU A 137 0.61 13.60 -7.25
C LEU A 137 1.87 12.74 -7.21
N ARG A 138 2.89 13.20 -6.51
CA ARG A 138 4.19 12.52 -6.34
C ARG A 138 4.42 12.16 -4.89
N HIS A 139 4.74 10.90 -4.63
CA HIS A 139 5.21 10.44 -3.32
C HIS A 139 6.71 10.16 -3.39
N THR A 140 7.51 10.80 -2.54
CA THR A 140 8.93 10.48 -2.41
C THR A 140 9.13 9.46 -1.30
N PHE A 141 9.83 8.37 -1.59
CA PHE A 141 10.05 7.29 -0.63
C PHE A 141 11.27 7.60 0.23
N GLN A 142 11.07 8.32 1.33
CA GLN A 142 12.13 8.61 2.30
C GLN A 142 12.34 7.46 3.29
N VAL A 143 11.26 6.74 3.61
CA VAL A 143 11.24 5.48 4.35
C VAL A 143 10.47 4.47 3.52
N CYS A 144 10.97 3.24 3.39
CA CYS A 144 10.26 2.17 2.68
C CYS A 144 10.68 0.80 3.23
N SER A 145 9.73 -0.15 3.32
CA SER A 145 10.03 -1.54 3.67
C SER A 145 10.79 -2.29 2.57
N LEU A 146 10.89 -1.72 1.36
CA LEU A 146 11.73 -2.20 0.26
C LEU A 146 12.95 -1.28 0.12
N PRO A 147 14.14 -1.68 0.62
CA PRO A 147 15.31 -0.80 0.70
C PRO A 147 15.74 -0.22 -0.66
N GLY A 148 15.65 -1.01 -1.73
CA GLY A 148 16.01 -0.57 -3.08
C GLY A 148 15.07 0.48 -3.68
N TRP A 149 13.99 0.84 -3.00
CA TRP A 149 13.05 1.86 -3.44
C TRP A 149 13.19 3.19 -2.69
N ILE A 150 14.08 3.26 -1.69
CA ILE A 150 14.38 4.51 -0.99
C ILE A 150 14.96 5.52 -1.99
N GLY A 151 14.45 6.75 -1.96
CA GLY A 151 14.79 7.83 -2.89
C GLY A 151 13.94 7.85 -4.17
N ASN A 152 13.17 6.80 -4.46
CA ASN A 152 12.29 6.79 -5.63
C ASN A 152 11.14 7.78 -5.46
N ILE A 153 10.66 8.30 -6.60
CA ILE A 153 9.45 9.10 -6.69
C ILE A 153 8.39 8.25 -7.38
N GLN A 154 7.26 8.05 -6.70
CA GLN A 154 6.11 7.38 -7.27
C GLN A 154 5.07 8.41 -7.72
N VAL A 155 4.83 8.43 -9.03
CA VAL A 155 3.79 9.25 -9.66
C VAL A 155 2.45 8.53 -9.57
N ARG A 156 1.42 9.24 -9.13
CA ARG A 156 0.07 8.72 -8.89
C ARG A 156 -0.94 9.52 -9.71
N THR A 157 -1.63 8.80 -10.60
CA THR A 157 -2.94 9.27 -11.06
C THR A 157 -3.90 9.24 -9.88
N HIS A 158 -4.82 10.19 -9.84
CA HIS A 158 -5.75 10.34 -8.73
C HIS A 158 -7.13 10.75 -9.23
N ARG A 159 -8.16 10.31 -8.53
CA ARG A 159 -9.52 10.84 -8.65
C ARG A 159 -10.25 10.60 -7.34
N PHE A 160 -11.35 11.31 -7.18
CA PHE A 160 -12.27 11.09 -6.06
C PHE A 160 -13.58 10.52 -6.57
N GLU A 161 -14.13 9.57 -5.84
CA GLU A 161 -15.45 8.96 -6.03
C GLU A 161 -16.28 9.23 -4.77
N GLU A 162 -17.60 9.00 -4.85
CA GLU A 162 -18.54 9.13 -3.71
C GLU A 162 -18.39 10.47 -2.98
N ASP A 163 -18.51 11.59 -3.69
CA ASP A 163 -18.44 12.96 -3.13
C ASP A 163 -17.17 13.20 -2.28
N GLY A 164 -16.03 12.66 -2.71
CA GLY A 164 -14.76 12.82 -2.01
C GLY A 164 -14.56 11.87 -0.83
N GLN A 165 -15.44 10.89 -0.64
CA GLN A 165 -15.29 9.86 0.40
C GLN A 165 -14.41 8.70 -0.05
N VAL A 166 -14.16 8.53 -1.35
CA VAL A 166 -13.24 7.52 -1.87
C VAL A 166 -12.16 8.18 -2.72
N LEU A 167 -10.90 8.04 -2.31
CA LEU A 167 -9.72 8.40 -3.08
C LEU A 167 -9.26 7.19 -3.88
N VAL A 168 -9.18 7.32 -5.20
CA VAL A 168 -8.64 6.28 -6.06
C VAL A 168 -7.27 6.71 -6.58
N LEU A 169 -6.25 5.91 -6.27
CA LEU A 169 -4.88 6.12 -6.73
C LEU A 169 -4.49 5.05 -7.73
N GLY A 170 -3.90 5.46 -8.86
CA GLY A 170 -3.34 4.56 -9.86
C GLY A 170 -1.84 4.74 -10.02
N SER A 171 -1.29 4.17 -11.07
CA SER A 171 0.04 4.45 -11.60
C SER A 171 -0.10 5.19 -12.93
N GLU A 172 0.88 6.04 -13.27
CA GLU A 172 0.89 6.80 -14.54
C GLU A 172 0.88 5.88 -15.77
N GLY A 173 1.59 4.76 -15.68
CA GLY A 173 1.56 3.70 -16.67
C GLY A 173 1.39 2.31 -16.05
N PRO A 174 1.42 1.27 -16.90
CA PRO A 174 1.60 -0.11 -16.43
C PRO A 174 2.86 -0.22 -15.56
N THR A 175 2.74 -1.00 -14.49
CA THR A 175 3.85 -1.34 -13.60
C THR A 175 4.09 -2.84 -13.67
N GLU A 176 5.34 -3.26 -13.56
CA GLU A 176 5.68 -4.68 -13.46
C GLU A 176 5.21 -5.26 -12.12
N ILE A 177 4.39 -6.30 -12.18
CA ILE A 177 3.91 -7.05 -11.02
C ILE A 177 4.14 -8.52 -11.29
N LYS A 178 5.10 -9.12 -10.57
CA LYS A 178 5.48 -10.53 -10.73
C LYS A 178 5.82 -10.88 -12.19
N GLY A 179 6.55 -9.98 -12.87
CA GLY A 179 6.96 -10.13 -14.27
C GLY A 179 5.90 -9.79 -15.32
N ASP A 180 4.74 -9.24 -14.91
CA ASP A 180 3.64 -8.88 -15.81
C ASP A 180 3.33 -7.38 -15.73
N GLN A 181 3.23 -6.71 -16.88
CA GLN A 181 2.88 -5.28 -16.94
C GLN A 181 1.40 -5.11 -16.67
N ARG A 182 1.06 -4.35 -15.61
CA ARG A 182 -0.31 -4.23 -15.12
C ARG A 182 -0.64 -2.82 -14.68
N LYS A 183 -1.90 -2.40 -14.88
CA LYS A 183 -2.40 -1.14 -14.35
C LYS A 183 -2.88 -1.33 -12.91
N THR A 184 -2.23 -0.66 -11.97
CA THR A 184 -2.63 -0.73 -10.55
C THR A 184 -3.70 0.28 -10.22
N VAL A 185 -4.66 -0.13 -9.37
CA VAL A 185 -5.70 0.73 -8.83
C VAL A 185 -5.84 0.41 -7.34
N LEU A 186 -5.71 1.44 -6.51
CA LEU A 186 -5.94 1.38 -5.08
C LEU A 186 -7.12 2.28 -4.73
N LYS A 187 -8.16 1.73 -4.13
CA LYS A 187 -9.28 2.53 -3.58
C LYS A 187 -9.10 2.68 -2.09
N TRP A 188 -9.19 3.92 -1.61
CA TRP A 188 -9.06 4.29 -0.22
C TRP A 188 -10.28 5.08 0.23
N ARG A 189 -11.00 4.61 1.24
CA ARG A 189 -12.14 5.32 1.81
C ARG A 189 -11.67 6.24 2.93
N ARG A 190 -12.23 7.45 3.01
CA ARG A 190 -11.99 8.36 4.12
C ARG A 190 -12.29 7.66 5.44
N ALA A 191 -11.34 7.67 6.37
CA ALA A 191 -11.54 7.05 7.67
C ALA A 191 -12.63 7.79 8.43
N ARG A 192 -13.40 7.05 9.23
CA ARG A 192 -14.38 7.66 10.13
C ARG A 192 -13.67 8.60 11.09
N ASP A 193 -14.27 9.75 11.33
CA ASP A 193 -13.80 10.68 12.35
C ASP A 193 -13.79 9.97 13.71
N ASN A 194 -12.60 9.87 14.30
CA ASN A 194 -12.38 9.20 15.58
C ASN A 194 -12.01 10.18 16.70
N ARG A 195 -12.19 11.50 16.50
CA ARG A 195 -11.84 12.52 17.52
C ARG A 195 -12.58 12.34 18.84
N ASN A 196 -13.79 11.78 18.80
CA ASN A 196 -14.62 11.55 19.97
C ASN A 196 -14.41 10.16 20.63
N GLY A 197 -13.39 9.40 20.18
CA GLY A 197 -12.81 8.33 20.99
C GLY A 197 -13.64 7.06 21.19
N VAL A 198 -14.54 6.70 20.26
CA VAL A 198 -15.17 5.36 20.27
C VAL A 198 -14.25 4.40 19.52
N PRO A 199 -13.56 3.46 20.20
CA PRO A 199 -12.68 2.54 19.51
C PRO A 199 -13.47 1.77 18.45
N PRO A 200 -12.97 1.69 17.20
CA PRO A 200 -13.62 0.83 16.21
C PRO A 200 -13.61 -0.61 16.71
N PRO A 201 -14.60 -1.44 16.31
CA PRO A 201 -14.60 -2.85 16.66
C PRO A 201 -13.27 -3.49 16.25
N PRO A 202 -12.72 -4.43 17.05
CA PRO A 202 -11.47 -5.08 16.72
C PRO A 202 -11.55 -5.68 15.32
N MET A 203 -10.47 -5.54 14.55
CA MET A 203 -10.38 -6.09 13.20
C MET A 203 -10.71 -7.59 13.27
N PRO A 204 -11.62 -8.10 12.42
CA PRO A 204 -12.02 -9.50 12.48
C PRO A 204 -10.79 -10.39 12.30
N SER A 205 -10.61 -11.36 13.21
CA SER A 205 -9.58 -12.37 13.06
C SER A 205 -9.92 -13.20 11.81
N ILE A 206 -9.21 -12.97 10.71
CA ILE A 206 -9.34 -13.84 9.53
C ILE A 206 -8.70 -15.17 9.94
N LYS A 207 -9.56 -16.18 10.20
CA LYS A 207 -9.11 -17.56 10.36
C LYS A 207 -8.45 -17.97 9.04
N ILE A 208 -7.14 -18.20 9.06
CA ILE A 208 -6.47 -18.86 7.94
C ILE A 208 -6.85 -20.34 8.05
N SER A 209 -7.84 -20.77 7.28
CA SER A 209 -8.01 -22.20 6.97
C SER A 209 -6.76 -22.66 6.24
N GLY A 210 -6.05 -23.65 6.81
CA GLY A 210 -4.90 -24.25 6.16
C GLY A 210 -5.31 -25.05 4.92
N PRO A 211 -4.36 -25.37 4.02
CA PRO A 211 -4.62 -26.36 2.96
C PRO A 211 -4.83 -27.72 3.65
N GLY A 212 -6.09 -28.13 3.83
CA GLY A 212 -6.44 -29.38 4.48
C GLY A 212 -7.86 -29.49 5.07
N GLU A 213 -8.63 -28.41 5.11
CA GLU A 213 -10.05 -28.49 5.52
C GLU A 213 -10.94 -28.30 4.29
N THR A 214 -11.36 -29.43 3.71
CA THR A 214 -12.57 -29.57 2.89
C THR A 214 -13.58 -30.37 3.68
#